data_AF-A0A165AWH0-F1
#
_entry.id   AF-A0A165AWH0-F1
#
_cell.length_a   1.000
_cell.length_b   1.000
_cell.length_c   1.000
_cell.angle_alpha   90.00
_cell.angle_beta   90.00
_cell.angle_gamma   90.00
#
_symmetry.space_group_name_H-M   'P 1'
#
loop_
_entity.id
_entity.type
_entity.pdbx_description
1 polymer ?
#
loop_
_entity_poly.entity_id
_entity_poly.type
_entity_poly.pdbx_seq_one_letter_code
_entity_poly.pdbx_strand_id
1 'polypeptide(L)'
;MPVDFHRRDGAFDGGGTEFDLIFNSHDYFPGFNNGSVNNFVADPFFLGTQTVAACALYEKFVNTTVELYPSPSGVLREALNKNLDNFFLGFADQCTQIRPFP
;
A
#
# COMPACT_ATOMS: atom_id res chain seq x y z
N MET A 1 -11.13 -9.57 24.60
CA MET A 1 -11.99 -8.37 24.55
C MET A 1 -12.42 -8.04 25.97
N PRO A 2 -12.63 -6.76 26.35
CA PRO A 2 -13.19 -6.40 27.66
C PRO A 2 -14.48 -7.17 27.99
N VAL A 3 -14.82 -7.28 29.27
CA VAL A 3 -16.12 -7.85 29.68
C VAL A 3 -17.23 -7.02 29.04
N ASP A 4 -18.22 -7.69 28.45
CA ASP A 4 -19.33 -7.08 27.70
C ASP A 4 -18.89 -6.20 26.51
N PHE A 5 -17.75 -6.53 25.90
CA PHE A 5 -17.33 -5.86 24.67
C PHE A 5 -18.16 -6.35 23.48
N HIS A 6 -18.76 -5.39 22.79
CA HIS A 6 -19.40 -5.59 21.49
C HIS A 6 -18.52 -4.99 20.41
N ARG A 7 -18.41 -5.69 19.27
CA ARG A 7 -17.76 -5.13 18.09
C ARG A 7 -18.52 -3.88 17.63
N ARG A 8 -17.83 -3.00 16.90
CA ARG A 8 -18.45 -1.85 16.23
C ARG A 8 -19.59 -2.35 15.33
N ASP A 9 -20.67 -1.59 15.28
CA ASP A 9 -21.77 -1.86 14.36
C ASP A 9 -21.34 -1.54 12.92
N GLY A 10 -21.71 -2.43 11.99
CA GLY A 10 -21.32 -2.36 10.59
C GLY A 10 -19.87 -2.78 10.28
N ALA A 11 -19.52 -2.72 8.99
CA ALA A 11 -18.14 -2.86 8.54
C ALA A 11 -17.40 -1.54 8.72
N PHE A 12 -16.17 -1.61 9.19
CA PHE A 12 -15.31 -0.44 9.41
C PHE A 12 -13.86 -0.82 9.15
N ASP A 13 -13.09 0.12 8.62
CA ASP A 13 -11.65 0.05 8.44
C ASP A 13 -10.98 1.28 9.06
N GLY A 14 -9.65 1.37 8.99
CA GLY A 14 -8.90 2.53 9.51
C GLY A 14 -8.85 3.74 8.57
N GLY A 15 -9.80 3.91 7.65
CA GLY A 15 -9.85 4.97 6.64
C GLY A 15 -10.84 6.11 6.96
N GLY A 16 -11.01 7.01 6.00
CA GLY A 16 -11.97 8.12 6.07
C GLY A 16 -11.59 9.22 7.06
N THR A 17 -12.59 9.76 7.76
CA THR A 17 -12.44 10.96 8.62
C THR A 17 -11.43 10.80 9.74
N GLU A 18 -11.31 9.61 10.31
CA GLU A 18 -10.35 9.29 11.36
C GLU A 18 -8.91 9.29 10.82
N PHE A 19 -8.73 8.78 9.60
CA PHE A 19 -7.43 8.84 8.91
C PHE A 19 -7.06 10.28 8.56
N ASP A 20 -8.02 11.06 8.05
CA ASP A 20 -7.83 12.48 7.74
C ASP A 20 -7.45 13.28 8.99
N LEU A 21 -8.05 12.98 10.14
CA LEU A 21 -7.73 13.66 11.41
C LEU A 21 -6.27 13.43 11.81
N ILE A 22 -5.78 12.19 11.68
CA ILE A 22 -4.38 11.87 11.98
C ILE A 22 -3.46 12.52 10.93
N PHE A 23 -3.79 12.39 9.65
CA PHE A 23 -2.97 12.91 8.55
C PHE A 23 -2.80 14.43 8.61
N ASN A 24 -3.88 15.15 8.97
CA ASN A 24 -3.87 16.61 9.09
C ASN A 24 -3.38 17.14 10.45
N SER A 25 -3.05 16.27 11.40
CA SER A 25 -2.57 16.70 12.72
C SER A 25 -1.17 17.30 12.66
N HIS A 26 -0.33 16.81 11.75
CA HIS A 26 1.03 17.26 11.53
C HIS A 26 1.41 17.08 10.07
N ASP A 27 2.08 18.07 9.49
CA ASP A 27 2.66 17.91 8.15
C ASP A 27 3.81 16.92 8.20
N TYR A 28 3.72 15.87 7.40
CA TYR A 28 4.81 14.94 7.16
C TYR A 28 4.84 14.54 5.69
N PHE A 29 6.02 14.13 5.23
CA PHE A 29 6.24 13.66 3.87
C PHE A 29 7.07 12.37 3.93
N PRO A 30 6.90 11.47 2.96
CA PRO A 30 7.69 10.25 2.89
C PRO A 30 9.18 10.54 2.75
N GLY A 31 10.00 9.69 3.35
CA GLY A 31 11.45 9.85 3.36
C GLY A 31 12.13 8.84 4.27
N PHE A 32 13.43 9.03 4.48
CA PHE A 32 14.27 8.14 5.29
C PHE A 32 15.41 8.91 5.96
N ASN A 33 15.94 8.36 7.05
CA ASN A 33 17.19 8.86 7.60
C ASN A 33 18.36 8.33 6.78
N ASN A 34 19.26 9.22 6.35
CA ASN A 34 20.39 8.83 5.50
C ASN A 34 21.66 8.60 6.34
N GLY A 35 21.85 7.36 6.79
CA GLY A 35 23.11 6.89 7.40
C GLY A 35 23.40 7.36 8.83
N SER A 36 22.60 8.26 9.39
CA SER A 36 22.74 8.77 10.76
C SER A 36 21.40 9.22 11.35
N VAL A 37 21.36 9.38 12.68
CA VAL A 37 20.21 9.97 13.38
C VAL A 37 20.09 11.46 13.05
N ASN A 38 18.86 11.99 13.09
CA ASN A 38 18.54 13.40 12.82
C ASN A 38 18.95 13.90 11.42
N ASN A 39 18.95 13.01 10.42
CA ASN A 39 19.31 13.32 9.04
C ASN A 39 18.20 12.85 8.07
N PHE A 40 16.97 13.29 8.35
CA PHE A 40 15.82 12.93 7.53
C PHE A 40 15.92 13.58 6.16
N VAL A 41 15.77 12.78 5.11
CA VAL A 41 15.76 13.21 3.72
C VAL A 41 14.40 12.86 3.12
N ALA A 42 13.73 13.87 2.58
CA ALA A 42 12.49 13.70 1.82
C ALA A 42 12.74 12.80 0.60
N ASP A 43 11.80 11.92 0.30
CA ASP A 43 11.75 11.21 -0.98
C ASP A 43 10.74 11.92 -1.91
N PRO A 44 11.18 12.84 -2.78
CA PRO A 44 10.28 13.56 -3.68
C PRO A 44 9.68 12.65 -4.77
N PHE A 45 10.24 11.46 -4.96
CA PHE A 45 9.78 10.49 -5.96
C PHE A 45 8.92 9.39 -5.36
N PHE A 46 8.55 9.49 -4.06
CA PHE A 46 7.82 8.44 -3.37
C PHE A 46 6.51 8.06 -4.08
N LEU A 47 5.81 9.05 -4.65
CA LEU A 47 4.56 8.84 -5.38
C LEU A 47 4.76 8.43 -6.86
N GLY A 48 5.99 8.49 -7.37
CA GLY A 48 6.26 8.29 -8.79
C GLY A 48 5.48 9.28 -9.65
N THR A 49 4.73 8.77 -10.64
CA THR A 49 3.87 9.55 -11.54
C THR A 49 2.42 9.62 -11.09
N GLN A 50 2.07 9.01 -9.95
CA GLN A 50 0.69 8.89 -9.52
C GLN A 50 0.20 10.12 -8.76
N THR A 51 -1.03 10.55 -9.06
CA THR A 51 -1.70 11.65 -8.35
C THR A 51 -2.60 11.17 -7.21
N VAL A 52 -2.94 9.88 -7.20
CA VAL A 52 -3.71 9.22 -6.13
C VAL A 52 -2.74 8.40 -5.27
N ALA A 53 -2.62 8.77 -3.99
CA ALA A 53 -1.66 8.15 -3.07
C ALA A 53 -1.86 6.63 -2.92
N ALA A 54 -3.11 6.17 -2.88
CA ALA A 54 -3.42 4.74 -2.84
C ALA A 54 -2.89 3.99 -4.06
N CYS A 55 -2.97 4.59 -5.26
CA CYS A 55 -2.41 3.99 -6.46
C CYS A 55 -0.89 3.99 -6.45
N ALA A 56 -0.25 5.08 -6.01
CA ALA A 56 1.20 5.11 -5.82
C ALA A 56 1.69 3.97 -4.92
N LEU A 57 1.00 3.75 -3.79
CA LEU A 57 1.32 2.69 -2.85
C LEU A 57 1.07 1.29 -3.43
N TYR A 58 -0.05 1.10 -4.16
CA TYR A 58 -0.33 -0.13 -4.89
C TYR A 58 0.77 -0.47 -5.90
N GLU A 59 1.14 0.48 -6.76
CA GLU A 59 2.18 0.27 -7.77
C GLU A 59 3.53 -0.02 -7.12
N LYS A 60 3.90 0.75 -6.10
CA LYS A 60 5.15 0.53 -5.38
C LYS A 60 5.18 -0.84 -4.70
N PHE A 61 4.07 -1.24 -4.05
CA PHE A 61 3.97 -2.56 -3.46
C PHE A 61 4.10 -3.66 -4.50
N VAL A 62 3.37 -3.58 -5.62
CA VAL A 62 3.47 -4.58 -6.69
C VAL A 62 4.89 -4.62 -7.22
N ASN A 63 5.48 -3.49 -7.58
CA ASN A 63 6.82 -3.44 -8.16
C ASN A 63 7.90 -3.94 -7.17
N THR A 64 7.87 -3.54 -5.91
CA THR A 64 8.88 -3.96 -4.91
C THR A 64 8.64 -5.38 -4.37
N THR A 65 7.39 -5.79 -4.14
CA THR A 65 7.11 -7.17 -3.66
C THR A 65 7.37 -8.19 -4.76
N VAL A 66 7.18 -7.81 -6.03
CA VAL A 66 7.48 -8.67 -7.17
C VAL A 66 8.97 -8.82 -7.41
N GLU A 67 9.82 -7.87 -7.01
CA GLU A 67 11.28 -8.06 -7.04
C GLU A 67 11.75 -9.29 -6.25
N LEU A 68 10.98 -9.75 -5.25
CA LEU A 68 11.27 -10.99 -4.51
C LEU A 68 11.10 -12.25 -5.37
N TYR A 69 10.35 -12.16 -6.48
CA TYR A 69 10.07 -13.23 -7.42
C TYR A 69 10.45 -12.78 -8.84
N PRO A 70 11.75 -12.69 -9.18
CA PRO A 70 12.19 -12.10 -10.45
C PRO A 70 11.87 -12.98 -11.67
N SER A 71 11.66 -14.28 -11.49
CA SER A 71 11.31 -15.22 -12.57
C SER A 71 10.49 -16.40 -12.04
N PRO A 72 9.24 -16.18 -11.60
CA PRO A 72 8.41 -17.26 -11.11
C PRO A 72 7.94 -18.12 -12.28
N SER A 73 7.81 -19.41 -12.05
CA SER A 73 7.37 -20.37 -13.07
C SER A 73 6.36 -21.36 -12.50
N GLY A 74 5.68 -22.08 -13.40
CA GLY A 74 4.69 -23.09 -13.05
C GLY A 74 3.66 -22.60 -12.03
N VAL A 75 3.45 -23.41 -10.99
CA VAL A 75 2.46 -23.17 -9.93
C VAL A 75 2.70 -21.87 -9.15
N LEU A 76 3.95 -21.43 -9.01
CA LEU A 76 4.26 -20.21 -8.28
C LEU A 76 3.78 -18.98 -9.04
N ARG A 77 4.02 -18.93 -10.36
CA ARG A 77 3.54 -17.82 -11.20
C ARG A 77 2.02 -17.73 -11.20
N GLU A 78 1.35 -18.87 -11.32
CA GLU A 78 -0.12 -18.94 -11.26
C GLU A 78 -0.65 -18.43 -9.92
N ALA A 79 -0.06 -18.88 -8.81
CA ALA A 79 -0.43 -18.44 -7.47
C ALA A 79 -0.19 -16.94 -7.27
N LEU A 80 0.95 -16.40 -7.73
CA LEU A 80 1.25 -14.98 -7.64
C LEU A 80 0.24 -14.14 -8.43
N ASN A 81 -0.04 -14.50 -9.68
CA ASN A 81 -1.04 -13.79 -10.49
C ASN A 81 -2.42 -13.78 -9.82
N LYS A 82 -2.86 -14.93 -9.30
CA LYS A 82 -4.15 -15.02 -8.61
C LYS A 82 -4.20 -14.18 -7.33
N ASN A 83 -3.12 -14.14 -6.55
CA ASN A 83 -3.06 -13.32 -5.34
C ASN A 83 -2.97 -11.83 -5.67
N LEU A 84 -2.27 -11.44 -6.74
CA LEU A 84 -2.22 -10.06 -7.22
C LEU A 84 -3.59 -9.60 -7.77
N ASP A 85 -4.35 -10.48 -8.41
CA ASP A 85 -5.74 -10.23 -8.80
C ASP A 85 -6.61 -9.94 -7.56
N ASN A 86 -6.52 -10.79 -6.53
CA ASN A 86 -7.27 -10.59 -5.28
C ASN A 86 -6.83 -9.30 -4.55
N PHE A 87 -5.53 -9.02 -4.50
CA PHE A 87 -5.00 -7.83 -3.86
C PHE A 87 -5.50 -6.55 -4.54
N PHE A 88 -5.58 -6.54 -5.88
CA PHE A 88 -6.07 -5.39 -6.64
C PHE A 88 -7.55 -5.07 -6.37
N LEU A 89 -8.37 -6.02 -5.88
CA LEU A 89 -9.78 -5.75 -5.56
C LEU A 89 -9.97 -4.58 -4.58
N GLY A 90 -9.03 -4.36 -3.65
CA GLY A 90 -9.08 -3.22 -2.73
C GLY A 90 -8.79 -1.86 -3.38
N PHE A 91 -8.32 -1.85 -4.62
CA PHE A 91 -7.91 -0.66 -5.37
C PHE A 91 -8.70 -0.46 -6.67
N ALA A 92 -9.59 -1.38 -7.01
CA ALA A 92 -10.23 -1.47 -8.32
C ALA A 92 -11.05 -0.23 -8.71
N ASP A 93 -11.57 0.50 -7.73
CA ASP A 93 -12.39 1.70 -7.96
C ASP A 93 -11.56 2.96 -8.29
N GLN A 94 -10.24 2.91 -8.10
CA GLN A 94 -9.37 4.10 -8.18
C GLN A 94 -8.09 3.89 -9.00
N CYS A 95 -7.63 2.65 -9.19
CA CYS A 95 -6.33 2.35 -9.81
C CYS A 95 -6.46 1.43 -11.02
N THR A 96 -5.43 1.41 -11.87
CA THR A 96 -5.32 0.42 -12.97
C THR A 96 -4.51 -0.77 -12.50
N GLN A 97 -4.97 -1.99 -12.80
CA GLN A 97 -4.27 -3.20 -12.41
C GLN A 97 -2.95 -3.36 -13.17
N ILE A 98 -1.87 -3.65 -12.43
CA ILE A 98 -0.58 -4.05 -12.98
C ILE A 98 -0.46 -5.58 -12.96
N ARG A 99 -0.01 -6.15 -14.09
CA ARG A 99 0.25 -7.58 -14.25
C ARG A 99 1.73 -7.79 -14.57
N PRO A 100 2.57 -8.07 -13.57
CA PRO A 100 4.02 -8.11 -13.75
C PRO A 100 4.51 -9.42 -14.38
N PHE A 101 3.68 -10.46 -14.39
CA PHE A 101 4.02 -11.75 -14.99
C PHE A 101 3.12 -12.06 -16.19
N PRO A 102 3.69 -12.52 -17.32
CA PRO A 102 2.94 -12.97 -18.48
C PRO A 102 2.27 -14.33 -18.26
#